data_AF-A0A7R9YMI1-F1
#
_entry.id   AF-A0A7R9YMI1-F1
#
_cell.length_a   1.000
_cell.length_b   1.000
_cell.length_c   1.000
_cell.angle_alpha   90.00
_cell.angle_beta   90.00
_cell.angle_gamma   90.00
#
_symmetry.space_group_name_H-M   'P 1'
#
loop_
_entity.id
_entity.type
_entity.pdbx_description
1 polymer ?
#
loop_
_entity_poly.entity_id
_entity_poly.type
_entity_poly.pdbx_seq_one_letter_code
_entity_poly.pdbx_strand_id
1 'polypeptide(L)'
;CLLNLAYLSGTAFEVKSPFQERTPGTFEKWTALDVQLLRDLWAYRAISSELNIAASALITLSFFLLLAAVMALADAFEVHGGNASHKASKVLLVPCFVFAAALAVLELTFNAGAVTTSAWMYKSWKLDDEQVKTLELSYVLTQSRGTWLLGMLWFFFGIGLSAALYLNARHRMLYRSWNVLTAMIVLLCFVGFLSDVARLRWWVVSQAIDLSLTVLVWFLFMPIWLVWIGVYLISQQAEFTPVPMTGPPRDTGAISGNGARAPYRDEEAEMSRL
;
A
#
# COMPACT_ATOMS: atom_id res chain seq x y z
N CYS A 1 10.17 -0.45 -8.82
CA CYS A 1 9.40 -1.50 -9.51
C CYS A 1 8.95 -1.10 -10.93
N LEU A 2 8.53 0.16 -11.18
CA LEU A 2 8.09 0.60 -12.52
C LEU A 2 9.20 0.81 -13.56
N LEU A 3 10.46 1.01 -13.15
CA LEU A 3 11.64 0.85 -14.03
C LEU A 3 11.71 -0.57 -14.64
N ASN A 4 11.15 -1.59 -13.98
CA ASN A 4 11.05 -2.95 -14.50
C ASN A 4 9.75 -3.22 -15.28
N LEU A 5 8.68 -2.46 -15.03
CA LEU A 5 7.51 -2.48 -15.93
C LEU A 5 7.86 -1.82 -17.26
N ALA A 6 8.60 -0.72 -17.30
CA ALA A 6 9.15 -0.17 -18.55
C ALA A 6 10.14 -1.12 -19.26
N TYR A 7 10.77 -2.01 -18.49
CA TYR A 7 11.68 -3.04 -18.97
C TYR A 7 10.96 -4.30 -19.49
N LEU A 8 9.72 -4.53 -19.06
CA LEU A 8 8.88 -5.66 -19.49
C LEU A 8 7.73 -5.27 -20.41
N SER A 9 7.30 -4.00 -20.43
CA SER A 9 6.35 -3.42 -21.37
C SER A 9 7.04 -3.07 -22.69
N GLY A 10 7.78 -4.01 -23.27
CA GLY A 10 8.44 -3.90 -24.58
C GLY A 10 7.47 -3.71 -25.75
N THR A 11 6.32 -3.06 -25.56
CA THR A 11 5.21 -2.98 -26.49
C THR A 11 4.65 -1.57 -26.69
N ALA A 12 5.29 -0.50 -26.20
CA ALA A 12 4.84 0.87 -26.54
C ALA A 12 5.94 1.91 -26.80
N PHE A 13 7.16 1.70 -26.32
CA PHE A 13 8.32 2.51 -26.68
C PHE A 13 9.48 1.58 -26.99
N GLU A 14 9.87 1.51 -28.26
CA GLU A 14 10.93 0.63 -28.78
C GLU A 14 12.33 1.15 -28.39
N VAL A 15 12.53 1.42 -27.09
CA VAL A 15 13.87 1.66 -26.54
C VAL A 15 14.41 0.28 -26.16
N LYS A 16 15.13 -0.37 -27.08
CA LYS A 16 15.88 -1.59 -26.79
C LYS A 16 16.72 -1.34 -25.54
N SER A 17 16.36 -1.95 -24.41
CA SER A 17 17.20 -1.83 -23.23
C SER A 17 18.54 -2.54 -23.53
N PRO A 18 19.69 -1.99 -23.14
CA PRO A 18 21.01 -2.62 -23.37
C PRO A 18 21.15 -3.99 -22.67
N PHE A 19 20.18 -4.38 -21.85
CA PHE A 19 20.10 -5.69 -21.21
C PHE A 19 19.13 -6.67 -21.89
N GLN A 20 18.32 -6.23 -22.85
CA GLN A 20 17.38 -7.10 -23.56
C GLN A 20 18.12 -8.05 -24.52
N GLU A 21 19.30 -7.65 -24.98
CA GLU A 21 20.33 -8.58 -25.42
C GLU A 21 20.93 -9.26 -24.18
N ARG A 22 20.22 -10.28 -23.67
CA ARG A 22 20.71 -11.25 -22.68
C ARG A 22 21.86 -12.06 -23.29
N THR A 23 22.96 -11.40 -23.62
CA THR A 23 24.22 -12.08 -23.85
C THR A 23 24.70 -12.59 -22.49
N PRO A 24 25.03 -13.89 -22.35
CA PRO A 24 25.77 -14.37 -21.19
C PRO A 24 26.98 -13.45 -20.98
N GLY A 25 27.05 -12.74 -19.85
CA GLY A 25 28.15 -11.83 -19.53
C GLY A 25 27.79 -10.38 -19.18
N THR A 26 26.54 -9.90 -19.38
CA THR A 26 26.20 -8.50 -19.04
C THR A 26 26.34 -8.20 -17.55
N PHE A 27 25.97 -9.15 -16.68
CA PHE A 27 26.17 -9.00 -15.23
C PHE A 27 27.66 -8.95 -14.87
N GLU A 28 28.47 -9.82 -15.49
CA GLU A 28 29.91 -9.86 -15.28
C GLU A 28 30.56 -8.54 -15.71
N LYS A 29 30.18 -8.01 -16.88
CA LYS A 29 30.61 -6.69 -17.36
C LYS A 29 30.19 -5.56 -16.42
N TRP A 30 28.98 -5.59 -15.88
CA TRP A 30 28.51 -4.60 -14.91
C TRP A 30 29.30 -4.68 -13.60
N THR A 31 29.56 -5.87 -13.08
CA THR A 31 30.40 -6.06 -11.88
C THR A 31 31.87 -5.71 -12.13
N ALA A 32 32.35 -5.86 -13.37
CA ALA A 32 33.67 -5.41 -13.81
C ALA A 32 33.73 -3.90 -14.07
N LEU A 33 32.60 -3.19 -13.91
CA LEU A 33 32.46 -1.75 -14.16
C LEU A 33 32.91 -1.35 -15.58
N ASP A 34 32.48 -2.12 -16.58
CA ASP A 34 32.70 -1.81 -17.99
C ASP A 34 32.09 -0.45 -18.34
N VAL A 35 32.92 0.50 -18.76
CA VAL A 35 32.52 1.91 -18.92
C VAL A 35 31.48 2.09 -20.00
N GLN A 36 31.60 1.37 -21.12
CA GLN A 36 30.68 1.50 -22.24
C GLN A 36 29.28 1.06 -21.81
N LEU A 37 29.18 -0.10 -21.16
CA LEU A 37 27.93 -0.58 -20.58
C LEU A 37 27.36 0.43 -19.58
N LEU A 38 28.19 0.99 -18.68
CA LEU A 38 27.71 1.99 -17.71
C LEU A 38 27.15 3.24 -18.40
N ARG A 39 27.80 3.76 -19.44
CA ARG A 39 27.31 4.92 -20.20
C ARG A 39 25.98 4.63 -20.89
N ASP A 40 25.84 3.44 -21.49
CA ASP A 40 24.58 3.01 -22.12
C ASP A 40 23.44 2.91 -21.08
N LEU A 41 23.75 2.39 -19.88
CA LEU A 41 22.80 2.32 -18.76
C LEU A 41 22.39 3.69 -18.25
N TRP A 42 23.35 4.61 -18.08
CA TRP A 42 23.06 5.97 -17.66
C TRP A 42 22.25 6.73 -18.69
N ALA A 43 22.52 6.57 -19.98
CA ALA A 43 21.71 7.12 -21.05
C ALA A 43 20.26 6.61 -20.98
N TYR A 44 20.07 5.30 -20.82
CA TYR A 44 18.75 4.69 -20.67
C TYR A 44 18.00 5.20 -19.43
N ARG A 45 18.67 5.26 -18.26
CA ARG A 45 18.08 5.79 -17.01
C ARG A 45 17.68 7.25 -17.15
N ALA A 46 18.47 8.05 -17.86
CA ALA A 46 18.21 9.47 -18.04
C ALA A 46 17.04 9.77 -19.01
N ILE A 47 16.60 8.79 -19.80
CA ILE A 47 15.39 8.86 -20.64
C ILE A 47 14.18 8.33 -19.85
N SER A 48 14.36 7.28 -19.05
CA SER A 48 13.27 6.65 -18.27
C SER A 48 12.99 7.32 -16.92
N SER A 49 13.77 8.34 -16.53
CA SER A 49 13.68 9.02 -15.24
C SER A 49 12.30 9.60 -14.96
N GLU A 50 11.73 10.31 -15.94
CA GLU A 50 10.43 10.98 -15.80
C GLU A 50 9.30 9.97 -15.61
N LEU A 51 9.32 8.89 -16.39
CA LEU A 51 8.35 7.81 -16.29
C LEU A 51 8.42 7.15 -14.90
N ASN A 52 9.62 6.91 -14.37
CA ASN A 52 9.81 6.33 -13.04
C ASN A 52 9.28 7.24 -11.91
N ILE A 53 9.44 8.55 -12.04
CA ILE A 53 8.90 9.52 -11.07
C ILE A 53 7.37 9.54 -11.13
N ALA A 54 6.79 9.63 -12.34
CA ALA A 54 5.34 9.61 -12.53
C ALA A 54 4.71 8.33 -11.97
N ALA A 55 5.33 7.19 -12.25
CA ALA A 55 5.02 5.90 -11.68
C ALA A 55 4.99 5.89 -10.14
N SER A 56 6.05 6.40 -9.52
CA SER A 56 6.17 6.47 -8.06
C SER A 56 5.11 7.40 -7.45
N ALA A 57 4.76 8.48 -8.16
CA ALA A 57 3.71 9.41 -7.76
C ALA A 57 2.32 8.76 -7.80
N LEU A 58 2.03 7.97 -8.84
CA LEU A 58 0.78 7.22 -8.95
C LEU A 58 0.64 6.17 -7.83
N ILE A 59 1.71 5.45 -7.52
CA ILE A 59 1.72 4.52 -6.38
C ILE A 59 1.42 5.27 -5.09
N THR A 60 2.12 6.38 -4.84
CA THR A 60 1.91 7.20 -3.63
C THR A 60 0.46 7.67 -3.53
N LEU A 61 -0.10 8.20 -4.62
CA LEU A 61 -1.49 8.63 -4.68
C LEU A 61 -2.47 7.47 -4.38
N SER A 62 -2.19 6.27 -4.88
CA SER A 62 -3.03 5.10 -4.63
C SER A 62 -3.12 4.74 -3.14
N PHE A 63 -2.04 4.88 -2.37
CA PHE A 63 -2.07 4.67 -0.92
C PHE A 63 -2.94 5.71 -0.20
N PHE A 64 -2.92 6.97 -0.65
CA PHE A 64 -3.80 7.99 -0.08
C PHE A 64 -5.28 7.72 -0.38
N LEU A 65 -5.60 7.29 -1.60
CA LEU A 65 -6.97 6.91 -1.95
C LEU A 65 -7.44 5.69 -1.15
N LEU A 66 -6.53 4.76 -0.87
CA LEU A 66 -6.82 3.57 -0.06
C LEU A 66 -7.13 3.92 1.41
N LEU A 67 -6.54 4.98 1.96
CA LEU A 67 -6.81 5.41 3.34
C LEU A 67 -8.29 5.69 3.58
N ALA A 68 -9.00 6.31 2.62
CA ALA A 68 -10.42 6.60 2.75
C ALA A 68 -11.25 5.33 2.94
N ALA A 69 -10.98 4.29 2.14
CA ALA A 69 -11.65 3.00 2.26
C ALA A 69 -11.32 2.29 3.57
N VAL A 70 -10.07 2.38 4.03
CA VAL A 70 -9.62 1.78 5.30
C VAL A 70 -10.23 2.47 6.50
N MET A 71 -10.35 3.80 6.49
CA MET A 71 -11.03 4.55 7.56
C MET A 71 -12.52 4.19 7.63
N ALA A 72 -13.21 4.16 6.50
CA ALA A 72 -14.62 3.73 6.46
C ALA A 72 -14.81 2.29 6.97
N LEU A 73 -13.87 1.39 6.63
CA LEU A 73 -13.87 0.03 7.15
C LEU A 73 -13.60 -0.02 8.67
N ALA A 74 -12.68 0.80 9.16
CA ALA A 74 -12.36 0.90 10.59
C ALA A 74 -13.57 1.39 11.40
N ASP A 75 -14.31 2.38 10.90
CA ASP A 75 -15.54 2.88 11.51
C ASP A 75 -16.63 1.81 11.52
N ALA A 76 -16.79 1.05 10.42
CA ALA A 76 -17.72 -0.07 10.38
C ALA A 76 -17.41 -1.11 11.47
N PHE A 77 -16.14 -1.49 11.61
CA PHE A 77 -15.69 -2.41 12.65
C PHE A 77 -15.93 -1.86 14.07
N GLU A 78 -15.81 -0.55 14.28
CA GLU A 78 -16.08 0.08 15.57
C GLU A 78 -17.55 -0.04 15.96
N VAL A 79 -18.47 0.30 15.04
CA VAL A 79 -19.92 0.28 15.27
C VAL A 79 -20.41 -1.12 15.68
N HIS A 80 -19.86 -2.17 15.09
CA HIS A 80 -20.34 -3.55 15.30
C HIS A 80 -19.56 -4.32 16.36
N GLY A 81 -18.28 -3.98 16.58
CA GLY A 81 -17.39 -4.74 17.43
C GLY A 81 -17.17 -4.17 18.83
N GLY A 82 -17.74 -2.98 19.12
CA GLY A 82 -17.63 -2.31 20.42
C GLY A 82 -16.20 -1.93 20.80
N ASN A 83 -15.96 -1.73 22.10
CA ASN A 83 -14.70 -1.16 22.63
C ASN A 83 -13.42 -1.95 22.27
N ALA A 84 -13.50 -3.27 22.14
CA ALA A 84 -12.35 -4.10 21.78
C ALA A 84 -11.96 -3.93 20.30
N SER A 85 -12.96 -3.80 19.43
CA SER A 85 -12.76 -3.56 18.00
C SER A 85 -12.20 -2.16 17.74
N HIS A 86 -12.69 -1.16 18.48
CA HIS A 86 -12.17 0.21 18.45
C HIS A 86 -10.66 0.28 18.68
N LYS A 87 -10.15 -0.45 19.68
CA LYS A 87 -8.70 -0.47 19.96
C LYS A 87 -7.92 -1.07 18.78
N ALA A 88 -8.33 -2.22 18.25
CA ALA A 88 -7.61 -2.86 17.14
C ALA A 88 -7.68 -2.02 15.85
N SER A 89 -8.82 -1.39 15.55
CA SER A 89 -8.98 -0.56 14.35
C SER A 89 -8.17 0.75 14.42
N LYS A 90 -8.22 1.46 15.54
CA LYS A 90 -7.55 2.76 15.69
C LYS A 90 -6.07 2.67 16.07
N VAL A 91 -5.65 1.61 16.75
CA VAL A 91 -4.25 1.46 17.19
C VAL A 91 -3.40 0.71 16.16
N LEU A 92 -3.99 -0.24 15.43
CA LEU A 92 -3.23 -1.11 14.52
C LEU A 92 -3.59 -0.88 13.05
N LEU A 93 -4.86 -1.04 12.68
CA LEU A 93 -5.29 -0.99 11.28
C LEU A 93 -4.97 0.37 10.63
N VAL A 94 -5.58 1.46 11.12
CA VAL A 94 -5.41 2.79 10.49
C VAL A 94 -3.95 3.26 10.53
N PRO A 95 -3.23 3.19 11.67
CA PRO A 95 -1.84 3.64 11.72
C PRO A 95 -0.92 2.88 10.76
N CYS A 96 -1.08 1.57 10.59
CA CYS A 96 -0.26 0.81 9.64
C CYS A 96 -0.42 1.31 8.19
N PHE A 97 -1.64 1.62 7.77
CA PHE A 97 -1.88 2.18 6.43
C PHE A 97 -1.39 3.62 6.31
N VAL A 98 -1.50 4.43 7.37
CA VAL A 98 -0.93 5.80 7.40
C VAL A 98 0.59 5.76 7.30
N PHE A 99 1.25 4.85 8.02
CA PHE A 99 2.69 4.63 7.93
C PHE A 99 3.09 4.13 6.54
N ALA A 100 2.33 3.22 5.93
CA ALA A 100 2.57 2.78 4.56
C ALA A 100 2.48 3.96 3.56
N ALA A 101 1.45 4.81 3.68
CA ALA A 101 1.31 6.00 2.85
C ALA A 101 2.47 6.99 3.05
N ALA A 102 2.90 7.21 4.31
CA ALA A 102 4.04 8.07 4.62
C ALA A 102 5.35 7.51 4.04
N LEU A 103 5.56 6.18 4.11
CA LEU A 103 6.71 5.51 3.49
C LEU A 103 6.69 5.66 1.96
N ALA A 104 5.52 5.58 1.32
CA ALA A 104 5.40 5.79 -0.12
C ALA A 104 5.79 7.23 -0.53
N VAL A 105 5.39 8.25 0.24
CA VAL A 105 5.83 9.65 0.02
C VAL A 105 7.35 9.79 0.17
N LEU A 106 7.90 9.16 1.20
CA LEU A 106 9.33 9.19 1.47
C LEU A 106 10.12 8.48 0.35
N GLU A 107 9.62 7.34 -0.14
CA GLU A 107 10.17 6.63 -1.29
C GLU A 107 10.12 7.50 -2.56
N LEU A 108 8.97 8.09 -2.87
CA LEU A 108 8.83 9.02 -4.00
C LEU A 108 9.84 10.15 -3.92
N THR A 109 9.98 10.76 -2.74
CA THR A 109 10.89 11.90 -2.53
C THR A 109 12.35 11.48 -2.74
N PHE A 110 12.78 10.37 -2.14
CA PHE A 110 14.14 9.87 -2.29
C PHE A 110 14.43 9.40 -3.71
N ASN A 111 13.49 8.69 -4.35
CA ASN A 111 13.64 8.21 -5.72
C ASN A 111 13.69 9.39 -6.70
N ALA A 112 12.80 10.38 -6.55
CA ALA A 112 12.81 11.58 -7.37
C ALA A 112 14.12 12.35 -7.21
N GLY A 113 14.59 12.57 -5.98
CA GLY A 113 15.88 13.22 -5.73
C GLY A 113 17.06 12.45 -6.36
N ALA A 114 17.16 11.14 -6.08
CA ALA A 114 18.24 10.31 -6.61
C ALA A 114 18.24 10.27 -8.15
N VAL A 115 17.07 10.08 -8.77
CA VAL A 115 16.93 9.98 -10.23
C VAL A 115 17.19 11.32 -10.90
N THR A 116 16.63 12.43 -10.39
CA THR A 116 16.81 13.76 -11.00
C THR A 116 18.25 14.25 -10.87
N THR A 117 18.85 14.15 -9.69
CA THR A 117 20.23 14.59 -9.46
C THR A 117 21.21 13.75 -10.27
N SER A 118 21.06 12.42 -10.28
CA SER A 118 21.98 11.56 -11.03
C SER A 118 21.85 11.70 -12.56
N ALA A 119 20.62 11.87 -13.07
CA ALA A 119 20.39 12.17 -14.48
C ALA A 119 20.94 13.55 -14.89
N TRP A 120 20.80 14.55 -14.02
CA TRP A 120 21.38 15.88 -14.23
C TRP A 120 22.92 15.82 -14.25
N MET A 121 23.55 15.18 -13.25
CA MET A 121 25.00 15.01 -13.21
C MET A 121 25.51 14.31 -14.47
N TYR A 122 24.86 13.23 -14.89
CA TYR A 122 25.26 12.50 -16.10
C TYR A 122 25.13 13.34 -17.38
N LYS A 123 24.06 14.14 -17.52
CA LYS A 123 23.82 14.96 -18.72
C LYS A 123 24.68 16.24 -18.74
N SER A 124 24.90 16.86 -17.59
CA SER A 124 25.51 18.20 -17.50
C SER A 124 27.01 18.17 -17.23
N TRP A 125 27.54 17.13 -16.56
CA TRP A 125 28.95 17.07 -16.22
C TRP A 125 29.72 16.30 -17.30
N LYS A 126 30.92 16.77 -17.65
CA LYS A 126 31.84 16.03 -18.52
C LYS A 126 32.57 14.97 -17.70
N LEU A 127 31.88 13.85 -17.44
CA LEU A 127 32.40 12.77 -16.61
C LEU A 127 33.44 11.92 -17.36
N ASP A 128 34.62 11.80 -16.77
CA ASP A 128 35.61 10.81 -17.18
C ASP A 128 35.16 9.38 -16.80
N ASP A 129 35.93 8.39 -17.23
CA ASP A 129 35.58 6.98 -17.05
C ASP A 129 35.60 6.54 -15.58
N GLU A 130 36.49 7.09 -14.76
CA GLU A 130 36.57 6.77 -13.33
C GLU A 130 35.40 7.40 -12.55
N GLN A 131 35.00 8.60 -12.92
CA GLN A 131 33.86 9.32 -12.38
C GLN A 131 32.55 8.61 -12.70
N VAL A 132 32.39 8.05 -13.91
CA VAL A 132 31.20 7.24 -14.27
C VAL A 132 31.10 5.99 -13.39
N LYS A 133 32.23 5.29 -13.16
CA LYS A 133 32.26 4.12 -12.26
C LYS A 133 31.90 4.50 -10.83
N THR A 134 32.46 5.60 -10.35
CA THR A 134 32.19 6.13 -9.00
C THR A 134 30.73 6.55 -8.85
N LEU A 135 30.15 7.15 -9.89
CA LEU A 135 28.74 7.51 -9.94
C LEU A 135 27.84 6.27 -9.86
N GLU A 136 28.17 5.20 -10.59
CA GLU A 136 27.43 3.93 -10.52
C GLU A 136 27.49 3.32 -9.12
N LEU A 137 28.67 3.22 -8.52
CA LEU A 137 28.84 2.67 -7.17
C LEU A 137 28.04 3.48 -6.15
N SER A 138 28.09 4.81 -6.23
CA SER A 138 27.33 5.70 -5.36
C SER A 138 25.81 5.56 -5.55
N TYR A 139 25.37 5.40 -6.80
CA TYR A 139 23.97 5.17 -7.13
C TYR A 139 23.48 3.84 -6.56
N VAL A 140 24.22 2.74 -6.76
CA VAL A 140 23.90 1.41 -6.21
C VAL A 140 23.83 1.44 -4.68
N LEU A 141 24.82 2.07 -4.02
CA LEU A 141 24.82 2.23 -2.57
C LEU A 141 23.59 3.00 -2.09
N THR A 142 23.20 4.06 -2.79
CA THR A 142 22.01 4.86 -2.45
C THR A 142 20.73 4.03 -2.62
N GLN A 143 20.61 3.28 -3.72
CA GLN A 143 19.45 2.41 -3.99
C GLN A 143 19.34 1.24 -2.99
N SER A 144 20.46 0.72 -2.51
CA SER A 144 20.47 -0.35 -1.50
C SER A 144 19.76 0.07 -0.20
N ARG A 145 19.91 1.33 0.21
CA ARG A 145 19.22 1.89 1.39
C ARG A 145 17.72 1.99 1.17
N GLY A 146 17.30 2.36 -0.03
CA GLY A 146 15.88 2.41 -0.43
C GLY A 146 15.19 1.05 -0.38
N THR A 147 15.93 -0.05 -0.57
CA THR A 147 15.37 -1.40 -0.60
C THR A 147 14.73 -1.80 0.75
N TRP A 148 15.33 -1.39 1.86
CA TRP A 148 14.74 -1.64 3.19
C TRP A 148 13.45 -0.86 3.43
N LEU A 149 13.39 0.38 2.96
CA LEU A 149 12.19 1.22 3.06
C LEU A 149 11.04 0.64 2.22
N LEU A 150 11.34 0.14 1.03
CA LEU A 150 10.42 -0.62 0.17
C LEU A 150 9.89 -1.88 0.87
N GLY A 151 10.76 -2.66 1.49
CA GLY A 151 10.33 -3.82 2.27
C GLY A 151 9.37 -3.44 3.40
N MET A 152 9.66 -2.35 4.12
CA MET A 152 8.79 -1.88 5.21
C MET A 152 7.38 -1.52 4.73
N LEU A 153 7.23 -1.01 3.50
CA LEU A 153 5.91 -0.73 2.90
C LEU A 153 5.06 -2.01 2.85
N TRP A 154 5.60 -3.10 2.29
CA TRP A 154 4.94 -4.40 2.23
C TRP A 154 4.61 -4.95 3.62
N PHE A 155 5.53 -4.77 4.57
CA PHE A 155 5.37 -5.23 5.94
C PHE A 155 4.22 -4.52 6.67
N PHE A 156 4.21 -3.18 6.70
CA PHE A 156 3.15 -2.42 7.35
C PHE A 156 1.80 -2.64 6.67
N PHE A 157 1.78 -2.73 5.34
CA PHE A 157 0.59 -3.04 4.59
C PHE A 157 0.03 -4.43 4.96
N GLY A 158 0.90 -5.45 5.05
CA GLY A 158 0.53 -6.80 5.50
C GLY A 158 0.02 -6.84 6.94
N ILE A 159 0.63 -6.09 7.87
CA ILE A 159 0.15 -5.99 9.26
C ILE A 159 -1.22 -5.32 9.32
N GLY A 160 -1.42 -4.22 8.59
CA GLY A 160 -2.71 -3.55 8.53
C GLY A 160 -3.81 -4.48 8.04
N LEU A 161 -3.57 -5.21 6.93
CA LEU A 161 -4.51 -6.19 6.42
C LEU A 161 -4.71 -7.39 7.36
N SER A 162 -3.67 -7.79 8.10
CA SER A 162 -3.79 -8.83 9.14
C SER A 162 -4.72 -8.39 10.27
N ALA A 163 -4.65 -7.11 10.66
CA ALA A 163 -5.56 -6.53 11.64
C ALA A 163 -7.02 -6.53 11.12
N ALA A 164 -7.23 -6.15 9.86
CA ALA A 164 -8.55 -6.19 9.23
C ALA A 164 -9.10 -7.62 9.14
N LEU A 165 -8.26 -8.59 8.78
CA LEU A 165 -8.60 -10.01 8.75
C LEU A 165 -8.99 -10.52 10.14
N TYR A 166 -8.20 -10.19 11.16
CA TYR A 166 -8.48 -10.58 12.55
C TYR A 166 -9.80 -10.01 13.06
N LEU A 167 -10.05 -8.71 12.83
CA LEU A 167 -11.29 -8.04 13.21
C LEU A 167 -12.49 -8.68 12.53
N ASN A 168 -12.41 -8.90 11.21
CA ASN A 168 -13.51 -9.52 10.50
C ASN A 168 -13.72 -10.99 10.89
N ALA A 169 -12.67 -11.77 11.15
CA ALA A 169 -12.80 -13.14 11.62
C ALA A 169 -13.49 -13.23 13.00
N ARG A 170 -13.24 -12.25 13.87
CA ARG A 170 -13.84 -12.16 15.20
C ARG A 170 -15.30 -11.74 15.16
N HIS A 171 -15.63 -10.72 14.37
CA HIS A 171 -16.96 -10.10 14.35
C HIS A 171 -17.88 -10.62 13.23
N ARG A 172 -17.33 -11.37 12.26
CA ARG A 172 -18.05 -12.00 11.13
C ARG A 172 -18.93 -11.03 10.33
N MET A 173 -18.44 -9.81 10.13
CA MET A 173 -19.21 -8.75 9.47
C MET A 173 -19.26 -8.90 7.95
N LEU A 174 -18.13 -9.31 7.35
CA LEU A 174 -17.97 -9.51 5.92
C LEU A 174 -18.02 -10.99 5.57
N TYR A 175 -18.31 -11.26 4.30
CA TYR A 175 -18.36 -12.61 3.73
C TYR A 175 -17.07 -13.41 3.97
N ARG A 176 -17.21 -14.73 4.11
CA ARG A 176 -16.06 -15.65 4.31
C ARG A 176 -15.05 -15.57 3.16
N SER A 177 -15.51 -15.34 1.93
CA SER A 177 -14.65 -15.13 0.76
C SER A 177 -13.72 -13.91 0.92
N TRP A 178 -14.19 -12.84 1.56
CA TRP A 178 -13.39 -11.65 1.85
C TRP A 178 -12.22 -11.99 2.79
N ASN A 179 -12.44 -12.84 3.80
CA ASN A 179 -11.35 -13.29 4.67
C ASN A 179 -10.29 -14.11 3.92
N VAL A 180 -10.72 -14.99 3.00
CA VAL A 180 -9.77 -15.78 2.20
C VAL A 180 -8.95 -14.86 1.29
N LEU A 181 -9.60 -13.91 0.61
CA LEU A 181 -8.92 -12.92 -0.22
C LEU A 181 -7.92 -12.09 0.59
N THR A 182 -8.34 -11.51 1.72
CA THR A 182 -7.47 -10.73 2.60
C THR A 182 -6.30 -11.57 3.12
N ALA A 183 -6.53 -12.83 3.50
CA ALA A 183 -5.46 -13.74 3.94
C ALA A 183 -4.45 -14.03 2.81
N MET A 184 -4.91 -14.19 1.57
CA MET A 184 -4.03 -14.34 0.41
C MET A 184 -3.20 -13.07 0.19
N ILE A 185 -3.81 -11.88 0.25
CA ILE A 185 -3.06 -10.61 0.12
C ILE A 185 -2.02 -10.49 1.22
N VAL A 186 -2.37 -10.75 2.48
CA VAL A 186 -1.45 -10.74 3.62
C VAL A 186 -0.25 -11.65 3.39
N LEU A 187 -0.49 -12.89 2.94
CA LEU A 187 0.58 -13.83 2.63
C LEU A 187 1.51 -13.27 1.54
N LEU A 188 0.94 -12.74 0.46
CA LEU A 188 1.70 -12.15 -0.64
C LEU A 188 2.50 -10.92 -0.20
N CYS A 189 1.98 -10.10 0.73
CA CYS A 189 2.71 -8.98 1.31
C CYS A 189 3.94 -9.44 2.09
N PHE A 190 3.82 -10.50 2.91
CA PHE A 190 4.98 -11.04 3.62
C PHE A 190 5.99 -11.71 2.67
N VAL A 191 5.54 -12.37 1.60
CA VAL A 191 6.44 -12.87 0.55
C VAL A 191 7.12 -11.71 -0.16
N GLY A 192 6.42 -10.60 -0.41
CA GLY A 192 6.98 -9.37 -0.98
C GLY A 192 8.06 -8.77 -0.10
N PHE A 193 7.80 -8.63 1.19
CA PHE A 193 8.78 -8.19 2.18
C PHE A 193 10.03 -9.09 2.19
N LEU A 194 9.85 -10.41 2.24
CA LEU A 194 10.97 -11.36 2.21
C LEU A 194 11.75 -11.29 0.90
N SER A 195 11.07 -11.10 -0.24
CA SER A 195 11.70 -10.91 -1.54
C SER A 195 12.55 -9.64 -1.57
N ASP A 196 12.07 -8.55 -1.00
CA ASP A 196 12.85 -7.30 -0.90
C ASP A 196 14.09 -7.43 -0.03
N VAL A 197 14.01 -8.17 1.08
CA VAL A 197 15.19 -8.50 1.89
C VAL A 197 16.16 -9.42 1.13
N ALA A 198 15.63 -10.41 0.41
CA ALA A 198 16.41 -11.37 -0.37
C ALA A 198 17.08 -10.76 -1.61
N ARG A 199 16.63 -9.57 -2.04
CA ARG A 199 17.14 -8.84 -3.21
C ARG A 199 18.65 -8.58 -3.14
N LEU A 200 19.21 -8.46 -1.93
CA LEU A 200 20.66 -8.30 -1.71
C LEU A 200 21.48 -9.51 -2.19
N ARG A 201 20.90 -10.71 -2.18
CA ARG A 201 21.58 -11.95 -2.58
C ARG A 201 21.19 -12.40 -3.98
N TRP A 202 19.90 -12.33 -4.30
CA TRP A 202 19.34 -12.86 -5.55
C TRP A 202 18.56 -11.79 -6.29
N TRP A 203 19.26 -10.74 -6.75
CA TRP A 203 18.66 -9.58 -7.38
C TRP A 203 17.65 -9.95 -8.48
N VAL A 204 18.07 -10.76 -9.45
CA VAL A 204 17.25 -11.09 -10.65
C VAL A 204 15.99 -11.86 -10.27
N VAL A 205 16.11 -12.89 -9.43
CA VAL A 205 14.98 -13.74 -9.03
C VAL A 205 14.00 -12.92 -8.16
N SER A 206 14.53 -12.18 -7.19
CA SER A 206 13.72 -11.35 -6.30
C SER A 206 12.99 -10.26 -7.06
N GLN A 207 13.60 -9.70 -8.11
CA GLN A 207 12.98 -8.69 -8.96
C GLN A 207 11.80 -9.26 -9.78
N ALA A 208 11.93 -10.47 -10.30
CA ALA A 208 10.86 -11.15 -11.02
C ALA A 208 9.68 -11.51 -10.10
N ILE A 209 9.98 -11.95 -8.87
CA ILE A 209 8.99 -12.22 -7.83
C ILE A 209 8.28 -10.92 -7.43
N ASP A 210 9.02 -9.87 -7.07
CA ASP A 210 8.47 -8.57 -6.67
C ASP A 210 7.53 -7.98 -7.71
N LEU A 211 7.91 -8.06 -9.00
CA LEU A 211 7.05 -7.60 -10.07
C LEU A 211 5.75 -8.42 -10.14
N SER A 212 5.86 -9.75 -10.06
CA SER A 212 4.71 -10.65 -10.13
C SER A 212 3.75 -10.40 -8.96
N LEU A 213 4.29 -10.21 -7.76
CA LEU A 213 3.52 -9.84 -6.56
C LEU A 213 2.88 -8.47 -6.71
N THR A 214 3.59 -7.49 -7.27
CA THR A 214 3.06 -6.15 -7.52
C THR A 214 1.86 -6.22 -8.46
N VAL A 215 1.96 -6.96 -9.57
CA VAL A 215 0.85 -7.15 -10.50
C VAL A 215 -0.34 -7.83 -9.83
N LEU A 216 -0.09 -8.96 -9.14
CA LEU A 216 -1.15 -9.71 -8.48
C LEU A 216 -1.85 -8.92 -7.37
N VAL A 217 -1.10 -8.26 -6.49
CA VAL A 217 -1.67 -7.52 -5.36
C VAL A 217 -2.36 -6.25 -5.85
N TRP A 218 -1.67 -5.39 -6.60
CA TRP A 218 -2.17 -4.05 -6.90
C TRP A 218 -3.16 -4.00 -8.06
N PHE A 219 -3.01 -4.85 -9.08
CA PHE A 219 -3.89 -4.81 -10.25
C PHE A 219 -5.04 -5.81 -10.17
N LEU A 220 -4.90 -6.90 -9.42
CA LEU A 220 -5.93 -7.94 -9.33
C LEU A 220 -6.62 -7.94 -7.97
N PHE A 221 -5.89 -8.20 -6.89
CA PHE A 221 -6.53 -8.45 -5.60
C PHE A 221 -7.05 -7.18 -4.91
N MET A 222 -6.29 -6.08 -4.93
CA MET A 222 -6.70 -4.84 -4.27
C MET A 222 -7.95 -4.19 -4.87
N PRO A 223 -8.12 -4.10 -6.20
CA PRO A 223 -9.36 -3.60 -6.79
C PRO A 223 -10.57 -4.46 -6.41
N ILE A 224 -10.44 -5.80 -6.44
CA ILE A 224 -11.50 -6.72 -6.02
C ILE A 224 -11.83 -6.51 -4.52
N TRP A 225 -10.80 -6.41 -3.69
CA TRP A 225 -10.93 -6.17 -2.24
C TRP A 225 -11.67 -4.86 -1.94
N LEU A 226 -11.35 -3.79 -2.67
CA LEU A 226 -11.99 -2.47 -2.54
C LEU A 226 -13.45 -2.48 -3.00
N VAL A 227 -13.75 -3.13 -4.13
CA VAL A 227 -15.13 -3.26 -4.62
C VAL A 227 -15.99 -4.00 -3.58
N TRP A 228 -15.48 -5.06 -2.97
CA TRP A 228 -16.21 -5.78 -1.92
C TRP A 228 -16.50 -4.92 -0.68
N ILE A 229 -15.55 -4.08 -0.27
CA ILE A 229 -15.79 -3.13 0.83
C ILE A 229 -16.83 -2.09 0.42
N GLY A 230 -16.75 -1.54 -0.79
CA GLY A 230 -17.72 -0.57 -1.28
C GLY A 230 -19.15 -1.12 -1.30
N VAL A 231 -19.33 -2.33 -1.83
CA VAL A 231 -20.64 -3.02 -1.85
C VAL A 231 -21.16 -3.26 -0.42
N TYR A 232 -20.28 -3.68 0.48
CA TYR A 232 -20.67 -3.89 1.88
C TYR A 232 -21.11 -2.57 2.55
N LEU A 233 -20.34 -1.49 2.42
CA LEU A 233 -20.67 -0.20 3.01
C LEU A 233 -22.02 0.36 2.49
N ILE A 234 -22.32 0.17 1.20
CA ILE A 234 -23.62 0.56 0.62
C ILE A 234 -24.75 -0.28 1.22
N SER A 235 -24.56 -1.58 1.39
CA SER A 235 -25.59 -2.45 1.99
C SER A 235 -25.92 -2.06 3.43
N GLN A 236 -24.93 -1.60 4.20
CA GLN A 236 -25.12 -1.10 5.56
C GLN A 236 -25.91 0.21 5.56
N GLN A 237 -25.61 1.16 4.66
CA GLN A 237 -26.34 2.43 4.57
C GLN A 237 -27.83 2.26 4.25
N ALA A 238 -28.18 1.26 3.43
CA ALA A 238 -29.58 0.98 3.09
C ALA A 238 -30.42 0.52 4.30
N GLU A 239 -29.80 -0.07 5.31
CA GLU A 239 -30.49 -0.48 6.54
C GLU A 239 -30.78 0.73 7.45
N PHE A 240 -29.98 1.79 7.37
CA PHE A 240 -30.13 3.01 8.17
C PHE A 240 -31.08 4.05 7.58
N THR A 241 -31.54 3.92 6.33
CA THR A 241 -32.54 4.85 5.80
C THR A 241 -33.86 4.69 6.56
N PRO A 242 -34.27 5.68 7.39
CA PRO A 242 -35.52 5.57 8.13
C PRO A 242 -36.65 5.48 7.13
N VAL A 243 -37.47 4.43 7.24
CA VAL A 243 -38.72 4.31 6.48
C VAL A 243 -39.46 5.63 6.68
N PRO A 244 -39.73 6.41 5.61
CA PRO A 244 -40.44 7.66 5.76
C PRO A 244 -41.73 7.34 6.51
N MET A 245 -41.98 8.04 7.62
CA MET A 245 -43.23 7.90 8.37
C MET A 245 -44.37 8.43 7.49
N THR A 246 -44.77 7.64 6.50
CA THR A 246 -45.98 7.83 5.69
C THR A 246 -47.19 7.23 6.39
N GLY A 247 -47.04 6.81 7.65
CA GLY A 247 -48.18 6.64 8.54
C GLY A 247 -48.96 7.97 8.59
N PRO A 248 -50.30 7.93 8.51
CA PRO A 248 -51.11 9.13 8.68
C PRO A 248 -50.71 9.80 9.99
N PRO A 249 -50.71 11.15 10.06
CA PRO A 249 -50.40 11.88 11.28
C PRO A 249 -51.19 11.23 12.40
N ARG A 250 -50.47 10.62 13.35
CA ARG A 250 -51.08 10.00 14.51
C ARG A 250 -51.69 11.16 15.28
N ASP A 251 -53.00 11.35 15.13
CA ASP A 251 -53.74 12.38 15.81
C ASP A 251 -53.30 12.37 17.28
N THR A 252 -52.58 13.42 17.66
CA THR A 252 -52.25 13.73 19.04
C THR A 252 -53.54 14.12 19.74
N GLY A 253 -54.41 13.13 19.93
CA GLY A 253 -55.50 13.20 20.89
C GLY A 253 -54.88 13.47 22.25
N ALA A 254 -55.28 14.60 22.82
CA ALA A 254 -54.82 15.12 24.09
C ALA A 254 -54.77 14.03 25.18
N ILE A 255 -53.56 13.59 25.54
CA ILE A 255 -53.32 12.88 26.79
C ILE A 255 -53.10 13.96 27.85
N SER A 256 -54.22 14.54 28.30
CA SER A 256 -54.33 15.10 29.64
C SER A 256 -54.51 13.92 30.60
N GLY A 257 -53.56 13.68 31.49
CA GLY A 257 -53.71 12.63 32.48
C GLY A 257 -52.44 12.30 33.26
N ASN A 258 -52.27 13.02 34.37
CA ASN A 258 -51.43 12.68 35.53
C ASN A 258 -51.13 11.18 35.68
N GLY A 259 -49.84 10.83 35.75
CA GLY A 259 -49.42 9.46 36.05
C GLY A 259 -47.96 9.37 36.50
N ALA A 260 -47.73 9.67 37.77
CA ALA A 260 -46.66 9.16 38.64
C ALA A 260 -45.22 9.06 38.08
N ARG A 261 -44.36 9.99 38.53
CA ARG A 261 -42.90 9.78 38.60
C ARG A 261 -42.61 8.52 39.41
N ALA A 262 -42.01 7.52 38.79
CA ALA A 262 -41.33 6.44 39.49
C ALA A 262 -40.04 6.99 40.13
N PRO A 263 -39.69 6.58 41.37
CA PRO A 263 -38.49 7.04 42.04
C PRO A 263 -37.24 6.42 41.39
N TYR A 264 -36.23 7.27 41.25
CA TYR A 264 -34.86 6.93 40.88
C TYR A 264 -34.35 5.84 41.83
N ARG A 265 -33.97 4.68 41.30
CA ARG A 265 -33.44 3.56 42.08
C ARG A 265 -31.92 3.67 42.06
N ASP A 266 -31.34 3.90 43.23
CA ASP A 266 -29.90 4.06 43.46
C ASP A 266 -29.12 2.80 43.04
N GLU A 267 -28.36 2.90 41.94
CA GLU A 267 -27.35 1.91 41.52
C GLU A 267 -25.93 2.26 42.04
N GLU A 268 -25.80 3.19 42.99
CA GLU A 268 -24.50 3.58 43.55
C GLU A 268 -23.91 2.57 44.57
N ALA A 269 -24.65 1.53 44.97
CA ALA A 269 -24.18 0.60 46.00
C ALA A 269 -23.27 -0.54 45.48
N GLU A 270 -23.21 -0.81 44.18
CA GLU A 270 -22.51 -2.01 43.65
C GLU A 270 -21.10 -1.74 43.11
N MET A 271 -20.63 -0.49 43.12
CA MET A 271 -19.28 -0.13 42.66
C MET A 271 -18.20 -0.16 43.76
N SER A 272 -18.54 -0.64 44.97
CA SER A 272 -17.60 -0.73 46.12
C SER A 272 -17.07 -2.15 46.40
N ARG A 273 -17.34 -3.13 45.51
CA ARG A 273 -16.95 -4.54 45.70
C ARG A 273 -16.16 -5.16 44.54
N LEU A 274 -15.62 -4.36 43.63
CA LEU A 274 -14.65 -4.78 42.62
C LEU A 274 -13.43 -3.87 42.69
#